data_AF-A0A9W6HGX6-F1
#
_entry.id   AF-A0A9W6HGX6-F1
#
_cell.length_a   1.000
_cell.length_b   1.000
_cell.length_c   1.000
_cell.angle_alpha   90.00
_cell.angle_beta   90.00
_cell.angle_gamma   90.00
#
_symmetry.space_group_name_H-M   'P 1'
#
loop_
_entity.id
_entity.type
_entity.pdbx_description
1 polymer ?
#
loop_
_entity_poly.entity_id
_entity_poly.type
_entity_poly.pdbx_seq_one_letter_code
_entity_poly.pdbx_strand_id
1 'polypeptide(L)' 'MTDRRLPWGSRENPVSLGWAIERVRKDRLSQLAQHAGVSNAVFLEAVIDHLEEELNERGLPTWWPEQEPKDGELPISDVA' A
#
# COMPACT_ATOMS: atom_id res chain seq x y z
N MET A 1 -23.94 5.84 13.25
CA MET A 1 -23.17 5.58 12.02
C MET A 1 -22.62 4.18 12.16
N THR A 2 -23.14 3.23 11.37
CA THR A 2 -22.77 1.82 11.47
C THR A 2 -21.39 1.64 10.86
N ASP A 3 -20.38 1.48 11.71
CA ASP A 3 -19.03 1.08 11.35
C ASP A 3 -19.15 -0.16 10.44
N ARG A 4 -18.77 -0.05 9.15
CA ARG A 4 -18.90 -1.14 8.18
C ARG A 4 -17.76 -2.12 8.41
N ARG A 5 -17.75 -2.70 9.59
CA ARG A 5 -16.85 -3.79 9.98
C ARG A 5 -17.20 -4.96 9.09
N LEU A 6 -16.18 -5.58 8.53
CA LEU A 6 -16.36 -6.86 7.83
C LEU A 6 -17.13 -7.82 8.74
N PRO A 7 -18.11 -8.56 8.21
CA PRO A 7 -18.87 -9.52 9.00
C PRO A 7 -17.91 -10.48 9.72
N TRP A 8 -18.24 -10.80 10.97
CA TRP A 8 -17.46 -11.78 11.73
C TRP A 8 -17.37 -13.10 10.94
N GLY A 9 -16.15 -13.65 10.79
CA GLY A 9 -15.91 -14.88 10.04
C GLY A 9 -15.91 -14.73 8.50
N SER A 10 -16.01 -13.52 7.95
CA SER A 10 -15.96 -13.31 6.49
C SER A 10 -14.54 -13.35 5.90
N ARG A 11 -13.50 -13.45 6.73
CA ARG A 11 -12.11 -13.54 6.27
C ARG A 11 -11.70 -14.99 6.15
N GLU A 12 -11.22 -15.38 4.97
CA GLU A 12 -10.82 -16.76 4.68
C GLU A 12 -9.48 -17.14 5.33
N ASN A 13 -8.47 -16.27 5.24
CA ASN A 13 -7.15 -16.53 5.82
C ASN A 13 -6.46 -15.24 6.31
N PRO A 14 -6.94 -14.60 7.39
CA PRO A 14 -6.36 -13.36 7.90
C PRO A 14 -4.98 -13.57 8.51
N VAL A 15 -4.02 -12.71 8.16
CA VAL A 15 -2.68 -12.66 8.76
C VAL A 15 -2.43 -11.29 9.40
N SER A 16 -1.78 -11.27 10.57
CA SER A 16 -1.40 -10.04 11.26
C SER A 16 -0.13 -9.43 10.67
N LEU A 17 -0.13 -8.10 10.47
CA LEU A 17 1.06 -7.36 10.07
C LEU A 17 1.97 -7.12 11.28
N GLY A 18 3.23 -7.54 11.19
CA GLY A 18 4.21 -7.53 12.29
C GLY A 18 5.24 -6.39 12.27
N TRP A 19 5.04 -5.35 11.45
CA TRP A 19 6.03 -4.29 11.25
C TRP A 19 5.89 -3.13 12.24
N ALA A 20 7.02 -2.52 12.59
CA ALA A 20 7.06 -1.25 13.28
C ALA A 20 6.95 -0.09 12.27
N ILE A 21 6.10 0.88 12.55
CA ILE A 21 5.97 2.12 11.77
C ILE A 21 5.93 3.33 12.72
N GLU A 22 6.25 4.49 12.19
CA GLU A 22 6.13 5.75 12.93
C GLU A 22 4.68 5.99 13.40
N ARG A 23 4.54 6.41 14.66
CA ARG A 23 3.21 6.64 15.29
C ARG A 23 2.35 7.56 14.46
N VAL A 24 2.91 8.67 13.99
CA VAL A 24 2.20 9.67 13.19
C VAL A 24 1.62 9.06 11.91
N ARG A 25 2.31 8.10 11.30
CA ARG A 25 1.85 7.40 10.09
C ARG A 25 0.71 6.44 10.42
N LYS A 26 0.81 5.69 11.53
CA LYS A 26 -0.29 4.84 12.03
C LYS A 26 -1.55 5.64 12.33
N ASP A 27 -1.40 6.79 12.97
CA ASP A 27 -2.53 7.65 13.32
C ASP A 27 -3.17 8.23 12.06
N ARG A 28 -2.36 8.61 11.06
CA ARG A 28 -2.87 9.06 9.76
C ARG A 28 -3.65 7.97 9.03
N LEU A 29 -3.13 6.75 8.97
CA LEU A 29 -3.86 5.60 8.41
C LEU A 29 -5.22 5.40 9.09
N SER A 30 -5.24 5.51 10.43
CA SER A 30 -6.47 5.34 11.22
C SER A 30 -7.51 6.42 10.91
N GLN A 31 -7.08 7.67 10.74
CA GLN A 31 -7.98 8.78 10.34
C GLN A 31 -8.57 8.56 8.94
N LEU A 32 -7.74 8.11 7.99
CA LEU A 32 -8.20 7.85 6.62
C LEU A 32 -9.23 6.71 6.59
N ALA A 33 -8.95 5.62 7.30
CA ALA A 33 -9.89 4.51 7.44
C ALA A 33 -11.21 4.94 8.09
N GLN A 34 -11.13 5.77 9.14
CA GLN A 34 -12.30 6.34 9.80
C GLN A 34 -13.14 7.20 8.84
N HIS A 35 -12.52 8.06 8.03
CA HIS A 35 -13.22 8.85 7.02
C HIS A 35 -13.90 7.97 5.96
N ALA A 36 -13.27 6.86 5.59
CA ALA A 36 -13.84 5.86 4.69
C ALA A 36 -14.88 4.95 5.35
N GLY A 37 -15.08 5.03 6.68
CA GLY A 37 -16.04 4.21 7.42
C GLY A 37 -15.68 2.72 7.49
N VAL A 38 -14.39 2.39 7.40
CA VAL A 38 -13.86 1.01 7.39
C VAL A 38 -12.76 0.84 8.42
N SER A 39 -12.39 -0.42 8.71
CA SER A 39 -11.24 -0.72 9.56
C SER A 39 -9.91 -0.39 8.87
N ASN A 40 -8.85 -0.13 9.65
CA ASN A 40 -7.51 0.12 9.12
C ASN A 40 -7.00 -0.98 8.18
N ALA A 41 -7.33 -2.25 8.48
CA ALA A 41 -6.92 -3.37 7.65
C ALA A 41 -7.61 -3.33 6.28
N VAL A 42 -8.93 -3.09 6.25
CA VAL A 42 -9.70 -2.95 4.99
C VAL A 42 -9.19 -1.77 4.18
N PHE A 43 -8.91 -0.63 4.83
CA PHE A 43 -8.37 0.53 4.14
C PHE A 43 -6.99 0.22 3.53
N LEU A 44 -6.12 -0.46 4.27
CA LEU A 44 -4.80 -0.85 3.78
C LEU A 44 -4.89 -1.86 2.64
N GLU A 45 -5.76 -2.87 2.74
CA GLU A 45 -6.05 -3.83 1.65
C GLU A 45 -6.46 -3.06 0.38
N ALA A 46 -7.40 -2.11 0.48
CA ALA A 46 -7.83 -1.30 -0.67
C ALA A 46 -6.72 -0.39 -1.26
N VAL A 47 -5.82 0.11 -0.41
CA VAL A 47 -4.64 0.88 -0.87
C VAL A 47 -3.68 -0.02 -1.63
N ILE A 48 -3.47 -1.26 -1.18
CA ILE A 48 -2.62 -2.24 -1.87
C ILE A 48 -3.23 -2.57 -3.23
N ASP A 49 -4.53 -2.86 -3.30
CA ASP A 49 -5.23 -3.16 -4.55
C ASP A 49 -5.11 -2.01 -5.57
N HIS A 50 -5.27 -0.76 -5.12
CA HIS A 50 -5.10 0.39 -5.99
C HIS A 50 -3.65 0.59 -6.43
N LEU A 51 -2.69 0.29 -5.56
CA LEU A 51 -1.27 0.42 -5.89
C LEU A 51 -0.86 -0.49 -7.05
N GLU A 52 -1.52 -1.65 -7.22
CA GLU A 52 -1.28 -2.56 -8.35
C GLU A 52 -1.52 -1.89 -9.72
N GLU A 53 -2.36 -0.85 -9.78
CA GLU A 53 -2.64 -0.09 -11.00
C GLU A 53 -1.51 0.91 -11.35
N GLU A 54 -0.64 1.23 -10.39
CA GLU A 54 0.43 2.24 -10.51
C GLU A 54 1.85 1.64 -10.43
N LEU A 55 1.98 0.34 -10.68
CA LEU A 55 3.27 -0.35 -10.67
C LEU A 55 4.01 -0.22 -12.01
N ASN A 56 5.32 -0.08 -11.95
CA ASN A 56 6.20 -0.22 -13.11
C ASN A 56 6.47 -1.71 -13.43
N GLU A 57 7.23 -1.97 -14.49
CA GLU A 57 7.61 -3.32 -14.93
C GLU A 57 8.39 -4.14 -13.87
N ARG A 58 8.92 -3.48 -12.83
CA ARG A 58 9.63 -4.10 -11.72
C ARG A 58 8.73 -4.41 -10.51
N GLY A 59 7.43 -4.13 -10.61
CA GLY A 59 6.48 -4.32 -9.51
C GLY A 59 6.63 -3.28 -8.40
N LEU A 60 7.23 -2.13 -8.70
CA LEU A 60 7.38 -1.01 -7.76
C LEU A 60 6.44 0.13 -8.16
N PRO A 61 5.91 0.89 -7.20
CA PRO A 61 5.14 2.09 -7.51
C PRO A 61 5.96 3.06 -8.38
N THR A 62 5.32 3.72 -9.34
CA THR A 62 5.98 4.68 -10.24
C THR A 62 6.65 5.86 -9.51
N TRP A 63 6.14 6.23 -8.34
CA TRP A 63 6.70 7.26 -7.46
C TRP A 63 7.75 6.73 -6.47
N TRP A 64 7.99 5.41 -6.46
CA TRP A 64 9.00 4.82 -5.59
C TRP A 64 10.40 5.28 -6.04
N PRO A 65 11.30 5.66 -5.11
CA PRO A 65 12.61 6.17 -5.47
C PRO A 65 13.34 5.23 -6.43
N GLU A 66 13.94 5.82 -7.46
CA GLU A 66 14.67 5.09 -8.49
C GLU A 66 15.71 4.18 -7.84
N GLN A 67 15.59 2.89 -8.13
CA GLN A 67 16.55 1.89 -7.69
C GLN A 67 17.70 1.87 -8.68
N GLU A 68 18.92 1.57 -8.21
CA GLU A 68 20.04 1.36 -9.13
C GLU A 68 19.63 0.36 -10.24
N PRO A 69 20.05 0.62 -11.49
CA PRO A 69 19.81 -0.32 -12.58
C PRO A 69 20.26 -1.71 -12.15
N LYS A 70 19.45 -2.75 -12.41
CA LYS A 70 19.93 -4.13 -12.24
C LYS A 70 21.16 -4.29 -13.12
N ASP A 71 22.22 -4.91 -12.59
CA ASP A 71 23.47 -5.17 -13.31
C ASP A 71 23.19 -5.59 -14.77
N GLY A 72 23.59 -4.74 -15.72
CA GLY A 72 23.39 -4.95 -17.16
C GLY A 72 22.41 -3.98 -17.85
N GLU A 73 21.66 -3.15 -17.12
CA GLU A 73 20.89 -2.05 -17.71
C GLU A 73 21.78 -0.81 -17.85
N LEU A 74 22.05 -0.39 -19.10
CA LEU A 74 22.69 0.90 -19.36
C LEU A 74 21.71 2.03 -18.99
N PRO A 75 22.11 3.04 -18.22
CA PRO A 75 21.27 4.22 -18.03
C PRO A 75 21.05 4.85 -19.40
N ILE A 76 19.78 4.97 -19.82
CA ILE A 76 19.42 5.73 -21.02
C ILE A 76 19.65 7.19 -20.69
N SER A 77 20.89 7.65 -20.88
CA SER A 77 21.16 9.07 -21.02
C SER A 77 20.61 9.45 -22.39
N ASP A 78 19.50 10.19 -22.42
CA ASP A 78 18.97 10.78 -23.64
C ASP A 78 20.09 11.55 -24.34
N VAL A 79 20.39 11.11 -25.56
CA VAL A 79 21.33 11.77 -26.46
C VAL A 79 20.51 12.75 -27.30
N ALA A 80 20.53 14.04 -26.93
CA ALA A 80 20.57 15.25 -27.80
C ALA A 80 20.04 16.49 -27.08
#